data_AF-A0A814XFJ8-F1
#
_entry.id   AF-A0A814XFJ8-F1
#
_cell.length_a   1.000
_cell.length_b   1.000
_cell.length_c   1.000
_cell.angle_alpha   90.00
_cell.angle_beta   90.00
_cell.angle_gamma   90.00
#
_symmetry.space_group_name_H-M   'P 1'
#
loop_
_entity.id
_entity.type
_entity.pdbx_description
1 polymer ?
#
loop_
_entity_poly.entity_id
_entity_poly.type
_entity_poly.pdbx_seq_one_letter_code
_entity_poly.pdbx_strand_id
1 'polypeptide(L)'
;MVDNNDHFPSHDFDVDKIVSTVVKSLLSNEEFVKNLVSSVVNDLKNTVKEAIVPLQDASKKQQVVMDNHEILIKRLETDVFQSKLLMKTLEININELKKLSSTVVNLNEKYNHIEQYSRRENIRIHNYPETKEEDVLGIVMGLANDMQVNINEYDISVCHRTGKSKDGKPRQLI
;
A
#
# COMPACT_ATOMS: atom_id res chain seq x y z
N MET A 1 114.66 40.44 60.68
CA MET A 1 114.46 39.31 59.74
C MET A 1 113.00 38.94 59.88
N VAL A 2 112.05 39.65 59.25
CA VAL A 2 111.71 39.68 57.81
C VAL A 2 111.74 38.28 57.22
N ASP A 3 110.56 37.67 57.06
CA ASP A 3 110.09 37.26 55.73
C ASP A 3 108.57 37.10 55.74
N ASN A 4 107.93 38.04 55.02
CA ASN A 4 106.56 37.98 54.56
C ASN A 4 106.49 36.96 53.42
N ASN A 5 105.44 36.14 53.38
CA ASN A 5 104.92 35.67 52.11
C ASN A 5 103.41 35.43 52.25
N ASP A 6 102.66 36.47 51.87
CA ASP A 6 101.24 36.41 51.56
C ASP A 6 101.03 35.44 50.40
N HIS A 7 100.63 34.21 50.71
CA HIS A 7 100.22 33.24 49.70
C HIS A 7 98.73 33.47 49.40
N PHE A 8 98.45 34.20 48.32
CA PHE A 8 97.13 34.28 47.74
C PHE A 8 96.60 32.87 47.45
N PRO A 9 95.35 32.53 47.84
CA PRO A 9 94.81 31.21 47.54
C PRO A 9 94.62 31.11 46.02
N SER A 10 95.40 30.25 45.38
CA SER A 10 95.14 29.81 44.02
C SER A 10 93.79 29.08 44.01
N HIS A 11 92.72 29.78 43.61
CA HIS A 11 91.53 29.11 43.14
C HIS A 11 91.91 28.38 41.84
N ASP A 12 92.32 27.13 42.00
CA ASP A 12 92.50 26.19 40.90
C ASP A 12 91.13 26.07 40.21
N PHE A 13 90.98 26.77 39.09
CA PHE A 13 89.81 26.68 38.25
C PHE A 13 89.88 25.32 37.56
N ASP A 14 89.24 24.32 38.17
CA ASP A 14 89.16 22.95 37.65
C ASP A 14 88.25 22.91 36.42
N VAL A 15 88.84 23.27 35.28
CA VAL A 15 88.19 23.29 33.96
C VAL A 15 87.58 21.93 33.64
N ASP A 16 88.22 20.83 34.03
CA ASP A 16 87.74 19.48 33.77
C ASP A 16 86.45 19.18 34.53
N LYS A 17 86.33 19.65 35.77
CA LYS A 17 85.09 19.52 36.55
C LYS A 17 83.95 20.36 35.97
N ILE A 18 84.24 21.56 35.48
CA ILE A 18 83.24 22.43 34.82
C ILE A 18 82.79 21.78 33.51
N VAL A 19 83.72 21.35 32.66
CA VAL A 19 83.44 20.69 31.37
C VAL A 19 82.65 19.40 31.60
N SER A 20 83.03 18.57 32.56
CA SER A 20 82.29 17.34 32.91
C SER A 20 80.85 17.62 33.33
N THR A 21 80.64 18.68 34.12
CA THR A 21 79.31 19.07 34.60
C THR A 21 78.44 19.59 33.46
N VAL A 22 78.99 20.43 32.59
CA VAL A 22 78.28 20.95 31.41
C VAL A 22 77.93 19.81 30.45
N VAL A 23 78.87 18.92 30.14
CA VAL A 23 78.63 17.75 29.26
C VAL A 23 77.56 16.83 29.83
N LYS A 24 77.58 16.53 31.14
CA LYS A 24 76.52 15.73 31.80
C LYS A 24 75.15 16.40 31.70
N SER A 25 75.07 17.72 31.95
CA SER A 25 73.80 18.46 31.87
C SER A 25 73.22 18.48 30.45
N LEU A 26 74.07 18.61 29.43
CA LEU A 26 73.66 18.57 28.02
C LEU A 26 73.16 17.18 27.61
N LEU A 27 73.85 16.12 28.03
CA LEU A 27 73.44 14.75 27.76
C LEU A 27 72.11 14.41 28.48
N SER A 28 71.93 14.85 29.73
CA SER A 28 70.68 14.66 30.47
C SER A 28 69.49 15.38 29.82
N ASN A 29 69.70 16.57 29.24
CA ASN A 29 68.64 17.28 28.52
C ASN A 29 68.24 16.55 27.23
N GLU A 30 69.20 15.99 26.49
CA GLU A 30 68.91 15.22 25.28
C GLU A 30 68.06 13.97 25.58
N GLU A 31 68.40 13.26 26.66
CA GLU A 31 67.68 12.07 27.09
C GLU A 31 66.27 12.41 27.62
N PHE A 32 66.13 13.51 28.35
CA PHE A 32 64.83 14.02 28.78
C PHE A 32 63.92 14.36 27.59
N VAL A 33 64.44 15.06 26.59
CA VAL A 33 63.68 15.41 25.37
C VAL A 33 63.27 14.16 24.62
N LYS A 34 64.15 13.17 24.47
CA LYS A 34 63.81 11.88 23.84
C LYS A 34 62.67 11.16 24.57
N ASN A 35 62.71 11.15 25.91
CA ASN A 35 61.68 10.51 26.73
C ASN A 35 60.33 11.25 26.63
N LEU A 36 60.35 12.58 26.67
CA LEU A 36 59.13 13.39 26.51
C LEU A 36 58.50 13.19 25.14
N VAL A 37 59.29 13.25 24.06
CA VAL A 37 58.81 13.00 22.69
C VAL A 37 58.21 11.60 22.57
N SER A 38 58.86 10.60 23.17
CA SER A 38 58.37 9.22 23.15
C SER A 38 57.03 9.07 23.88
N SER A 39 56.86 9.75 25.02
CA SER A 39 55.58 9.77 25.76
C SER A 39 54.48 10.41 24.92
N VAL A 40 54.72 11.61 24.39
CA VAL A 40 53.72 12.35 23.59
C VAL A 40 53.30 11.55 22.35
N VAL A 41 54.25 10.90 21.68
CA VAL A 41 53.95 10.05 20.51
C VAL A 41 53.10 8.84 20.91
N ASN A 42 53.34 8.24 22.06
CA ASN A 42 52.56 7.10 22.54
C ASN A 42 51.14 7.53 22.96
N ASP A 43 51.00 8.65 23.68
CA ASP A 43 49.70 9.20 24.07
C ASP A 43 48.87 9.58 22.85
N LEU A 44 49.51 10.18 21.83
CA LEU A 44 48.88 10.48 20.56
C LEU A 44 48.43 9.19 19.85
N LYS A 45 49.27 8.16 19.79
CA LYS A 45 48.91 6.86 19.19
C LYS A 45 47.72 6.22 19.90
N ASN A 46 47.69 6.26 21.23
CA ASN A 46 46.61 5.68 22.02
C ASN A 46 45.31 6.45 21.78
N THR A 47 45.35 7.78 21.88
CA THR A 47 44.18 8.65 21.63
C THR A 47 43.62 8.45 20.22
N VAL A 48 44.50 8.40 19.21
CA VAL A 48 44.11 8.15 17.82
C VAL A 48 43.49 6.77 17.66
N LYS A 49 44.06 5.73 18.29
CA LYS A 49 43.52 4.37 18.24
C LYS A 49 42.14 4.26 18.89
N GLU A 50 41.96 4.89 20.05
CA GLU A 50 40.68 4.95 20.77
C GLU A 50 39.59 5.65 19.96
N ALA A 51 39.94 6.66 19.15
CA ALA A 51 38.99 7.34 18.27
C ALA A 51 38.70 6.57 16.96
N ILE A 52 39.72 5.96 16.34
CA ILE A 52 39.59 5.33 15.01
C ILE A 52 38.78 4.03 15.06
N VAL A 53 39.00 3.18 16.08
CA VAL A 53 38.34 1.86 16.14
C VAL A 53 36.80 1.98 16.18
N PRO A 54 36.20 2.81 17.04
CA PRO A 54 34.76 3.01 17.06
C PRO A 54 34.20 3.57 15.74
N LEU A 55 34.95 4.47 15.08
CA LEU A 55 34.55 5.03 13.78
C LEU A 55 34.54 3.97 12.68
N GLN A 56 35.53 3.07 12.67
CA GLN A 56 35.57 1.94 11.74
C GLN A 56 34.40 0.98 11.96
N ASP A 57 34.06 0.70 13.21
CA ASP A 57 32.94 -0.18 13.55
C ASP A 57 31.59 0.46 13.21
N ALA A 58 31.42 1.76 13.46
CA ALA A 58 30.24 2.51 13.06
C ALA A 58 30.08 2.52 11.53
N SER A 59 31.18 2.75 10.80
CA SER A 59 31.19 2.73 9.33
C SER A 59 30.78 1.36 8.76
N LYS A 60 31.28 0.26 9.32
CA LYS A 60 30.87 -1.10 8.93
C LYS A 60 29.37 -1.34 9.19
N LYS A 61 28.86 -0.93 10.34
CA LYS A 61 27.43 -1.05 10.67
C LYS A 61 26.57 -0.25 9.69
N GLN A 62 26.99 0.98 9.36
CA GLN A 62 26.31 1.81 8.37
C GLN A 62 26.30 1.16 6.99
N GLN A 63 27.40 0.53 6.56
CA GLN A 63 27.44 -0.17 5.28
C GLN A 63 26.36 -1.26 5.18
N VAL A 64 26.23 -2.09 6.23
CA VAL A 64 25.18 -3.12 6.28
C VAL A 64 23.78 -2.53 6.19
N VAL A 65 23.53 -1.39 6.85
CA VAL A 65 22.25 -0.67 6.76
C VAL A 65 22.01 -0.15 5.34
N MET A 66 23.04 0.39 4.68
CA MET A 66 22.93 0.86 3.30
C MET A 66 22.59 -0.28 2.33
N ASP A 67 23.24 -1.43 2.46
CA ASP A 67 22.97 -2.61 1.62
C ASP A 67 21.52 -3.09 1.82
N ASN A 68 21.04 -3.10 3.07
CA ASN A 68 19.65 -3.44 3.37
C ASN A 68 18.66 -2.42 2.79
N HIS A 69 18.97 -1.12 2.87
CA HIS A 69 18.14 -0.08 2.27
C HIS A 69 18.09 -0.18 0.74
N GLU A 70 19.19 -0.53 0.09
CA GLU A 70 19.20 -0.75 -1.36
C GLU A 70 18.24 -1.88 -1.77
N ILE A 71 18.25 -2.99 -1.02
CA ILE A 71 17.31 -4.10 -1.24
C ILE A 71 15.86 -3.65 -1.02
N LEU A 72 15.60 -2.88 0.04
CA LEU A 72 14.26 -2.41 0.36
C LEU A 72 13.73 -1.44 -0.70
N ILE A 73 14.57 -0.53 -1.21
CA ILE A 73 14.20 0.39 -2.29
C ILE A 73 13.80 -0.39 -3.54
N LYS A 74 14.59 -1.38 -3.96
CA LYS A 74 14.26 -2.22 -5.13
C LYS A 74 12.93 -2.96 -4.97
N ARG A 75 12.64 -3.43 -3.75
CA ARG A 75 11.36 -4.08 -3.44
C ARG A 75 10.20 -3.08 -3.51
N LEU A 76 10.35 -1.91 -2.91
CA LEU A 76 9.32 -0.86 -2.93
C LEU A 76 9.02 -0.39 -4.36
N GLU A 77 10.04 -0.23 -5.21
CA GLU A 77 9.85 0.10 -6.62
C GLU A 77 9.03 -0.97 -7.36
N THR A 78 9.32 -2.24 -7.08
CA THR A 78 8.58 -3.37 -7.64
C THR A 78 7.12 -3.36 -7.17
N ASP A 79 6.87 -3.17 -5.87
CA ASP A 79 5.53 -3.16 -5.29
C ASP A 79 4.70 -1.97 -5.82
N VAL A 80 5.31 -0.80 -5.97
CA VAL A 80 4.68 0.38 -6.58
C VAL A 80 4.32 0.10 -8.04
N PHE A 81 5.20 -0.56 -8.79
CA PHE A 81 4.92 -0.94 -10.18
C PHE A 81 3.74 -1.91 -10.28
N GLN A 82 3.73 -2.97 -9.46
CA GLN A 82 2.63 -3.94 -9.45
C GLN A 82 1.30 -3.30 -9.03
N SER A 83 1.33 -2.42 -8.02
CA SER A 83 0.14 -1.70 -7.56
C SER A 83 -0.46 -0.82 -8.66
N LYS A 84 0.37 -0.16 -9.48
CA LYS A 84 -0.09 0.63 -10.63
C LYS A 84 -0.75 -0.23 -11.70
N LEU A 85 -0.20 -1.42 -11.98
CA LEU A 85 -0.81 -2.36 -12.93
C LEU A 85 -2.19 -2.82 -12.43
N LEU A 86 -2.28 -3.21 -11.15
CA LEU A 86 -3.53 -3.65 -10.55
C LEU A 86 -4.60 -2.55 -10.58
N MET A 87 -4.23 -1.31 -10.27
CA MET A 87 -5.14 -0.16 -10.36
C MET A 87 -5.70 0.01 -11.78
N LYS A 88 -4.86 -0.12 -12.81
CA LYS A 88 -5.30 -0.02 -14.20
C LYS A 88 -6.27 -1.15 -14.58
N THR A 89 -6.00 -2.38 -14.14
CA THR A 89 -6.91 -3.52 -14.36
C THR A 89 -8.25 -3.30 -13.65
N LEU A 90 -8.24 -2.81 -12.42
CA LEU A 90 -9.47 -2.49 -11.68
C LEU A 90 -10.30 -1.43 -12.40
N GLU A 91 -9.68 -0.38 -12.93
CA GLU A 91 -10.36 0.67 -13.67
C GLU A 91 -11.06 0.12 -14.93
N ILE A 92 -10.38 -0.76 -15.68
CA ILE A 92 -10.97 -1.44 -16.83
C ILE A 92 -12.19 -2.27 -16.41
N ASN A 93 -12.04 -3.10 -15.38
CA ASN A 93 -13.12 -3.98 -14.90
C ASN A 93 -14.33 -3.17 -14.39
N ILE A 94 -14.11 -2.05 -13.69
CA ILE A 94 -15.19 -1.17 -13.23
C ILE A 94 -15.96 -0.61 -14.43
N ASN A 95 -15.27 -0.20 -15.49
CA ASN A 95 -15.90 0.33 -16.69
C ASN A 95 -16.69 -0.74 -17.44
N GLU A 96 -16.18 -1.97 -17.52
CA GLU A 96 -16.90 -3.10 -18.10
C GLU A 96 -18.16 -3.46 -17.30
N LEU A 97 -18.08 -3.50 -15.97
CA LEU A 97 -19.23 -3.75 -15.11
C LEU A 97 -20.32 -2.68 -15.29
N LYS A 98 -19.94 -1.41 -15.41
CA LYS A 98 -20.90 -0.32 -15.70
C LYS A 98 -21.59 -0.52 -17.04
N LYS A 99 -20.85 -0.87 -18.09
CA LYS A 99 -21.42 -1.15 -19.43
C LYS A 99 -22.36 -2.35 -19.38
N LEU A 100 -21.95 -3.44 -18.74
CA LEU A 100 -22.78 -4.63 -18.60
C LEU A 100 -24.06 -4.33 -17.83
N SER A 101 -23.96 -3.62 -16.70
CA SER A 101 -25.12 -3.20 -15.91
C SER A 101 -26.09 -2.35 -16.72
N SER A 102 -25.60 -1.38 -17.50
CA SER A 102 -26.48 -0.57 -18.37
C SER A 102 -27.17 -1.40 -19.45
N THR A 103 -26.47 -2.40 -19.98
CA THR A 103 -27.00 -3.31 -21.00
C THR A 103 -28.12 -4.18 -20.42
N VAL A 104 -27.92 -4.71 -19.21
CA VAL A 104 -28.94 -5.49 -18.49
C VAL A 104 -30.19 -4.65 -18.25
N VAL A 105 -30.04 -3.41 -17.78
CA VAL A 105 -31.19 -2.50 -17.59
C VAL A 105 -31.94 -2.27 -18.90
N ASN A 106 -31.22 -1.92 -19.97
CA ASN A 106 -31.82 -1.67 -21.29
C ASN A 106 -32.54 -2.90 -21.86
N LEU A 107 -31.93 -4.08 -21.73
CA LEU A 107 -32.54 -5.34 -22.17
C LEU A 107 -33.80 -5.67 -21.37
N ASN A 108 -33.78 -5.42 -20.06
CA ASN A 108 -34.94 -5.65 -19.22
C ASN A 108 -36.10 -4.70 -19.57
N GLU A 109 -35.80 -3.43 -19.86
CA GLU A 109 -36.80 -2.46 -20.35
C GLU A 109 -37.40 -2.90 -21.69
N LYS A 110 -36.55 -3.31 -22.65
CA LYS A 110 -37.00 -3.84 -23.94
C LYS A 110 -37.86 -5.10 -23.78
N TYR A 111 -37.44 -6.02 -22.92
CA TYR A 111 -38.19 -7.24 -22.63
C TYR A 111 -39.56 -6.90 -22.05
N ASN A 112 -39.61 -6.03 -21.04
CA ASN A 112 -40.88 -5.58 -20.46
C ASN A 112 -41.77 -4.91 -21.49
N HIS A 113 -41.23 -4.07 -22.37
CA HIS A 113 -41.99 -3.44 -23.44
C HIS A 113 -42.59 -4.49 -24.40
N ILE A 114 -41.82 -5.52 -24.78
CA ILE A 114 -42.30 -6.61 -25.64
C ILE A 114 -43.39 -7.43 -24.94
N GLU A 115 -43.20 -7.78 -23.67
CA GLU A 115 -44.18 -8.51 -22.86
C GLU A 115 -45.49 -7.73 -22.67
N GLN A 116 -45.40 -6.40 -22.50
CA GLN A 116 -46.56 -5.52 -22.46
C GLN A 116 -47.24 -5.42 -23.82
N TYR A 117 -46.46 -5.31 -24.90
CA TYR A 117 -46.98 -5.29 -26.27
C TYR A 117 -47.78 -6.56 -26.58
N SER A 118 -47.25 -7.73 -26.21
CA SER A 118 -47.91 -9.02 -26.42
C SER A 118 -49.23 -9.16 -25.64
N ARG A 119 -49.47 -8.37 -24.59
CA ARG A 119 -50.69 -8.43 -23.78
C ARG A 119 -51.59 -7.20 -23.95
N ARG A 120 -51.27 -6.33 -24.91
CA ARG A 120 -51.97 -5.07 -25.15
C ARG A 120 -53.46 -5.28 -25.42
N GLU A 121 -53.80 -6.36 -26.10
CA GLU A 121 -55.19 -6.66 -26.52
C GLU A 121 -55.85 -7.72 -25.62
N ASN A 122 -55.17 -8.14 -24.54
CA ASN A 122 -55.72 -9.11 -23.61
C ASN A 122 -56.64 -8.40 -22.62
N ILE A 123 -57.89 -8.84 -22.55
CA ILE A 123 -58.86 -8.36 -21.55
C ILE A 123 -58.89 -9.36 -20.40
N ARG A 124 -58.84 -8.88 -19.16
CA ARG A 124 -58.96 -9.75 -17.97
C ARG A 124 -60.31 -9.59 -17.31
N ILE A 125 -61.08 -10.68 -17.30
CA ILE A 125 -62.36 -10.72 -16.57
C ILE A 125 -62.13 -11.45 -15.24
N HIS A 126 -62.47 -10.76 -14.16
CA HIS A 126 -62.29 -11.23 -12.79
C HIS A 126 -63.64 -11.59 -12.17
N ASN A 127 -63.62 -12.49 -11.19
CA ASN A 127 -64.79 -12.85 -10.38
C ASN A 127 -65.98 -13.44 -11.15
N TYR A 128 -65.80 -13.89 -12.39
CA TYR A 128 -66.84 -14.65 -13.09
C TYR A 128 -66.89 -16.08 -12.52
N PRO A 129 -68.05 -16.56 -12.02
CA PRO A 129 -68.18 -17.90 -11.43
C PRO A 129 -67.63 -19.00 -12.35
N GLU A 130 -66.96 -20.01 -11.78
CA GLU A 130 -66.36 -21.10 -12.56
C GLU A 130 -67.23 -22.35 -12.42
N THR A 131 -67.63 -22.94 -13.54
CA THR A 131 -68.39 -24.20 -13.58
C THR A 131 -67.58 -25.29 -14.25
N LYS A 132 -67.89 -26.56 -13.94
CA LYS A 132 -67.33 -27.68 -14.70
C LYS A 132 -67.81 -27.57 -16.16
N GLU A 133 -66.89 -27.80 -17.09
CA GLU A 133 -67.17 -27.81 -18.53
C GLU A 133 -67.80 -26.50 -19.04
N GLU A 134 -67.30 -25.35 -18.55
CA GLU A 134 -67.78 -24.05 -18.99
C GLU A 134 -67.44 -23.75 -20.46
N ASP A 135 -68.41 -23.19 -21.19
CA ASP A 135 -68.18 -22.54 -22.47
C ASP A 135 -67.68 -21.11 -22.24
N VAL A 136 -66.36 -21.00 -22.20
CA VAL A 136 -65.66 -19.74 -21.96
C VAL A 136 -65.96 -18.69 -23.04
N LEU A 137 -66.10 -19.10 -24.30
CA LEU A 137 -66.40 -18.17 -25.40
C LEU A 137 -67.82 -17.63 -25.27
N GLY A 138 -68.80 -18.52 -25.04
CA GLY A 138 -70.19 -18.14 -24.81
C GLY A 138 -70.35 -17.18 -23.62
N ILE A 139 -69.59 -17.39 -22.54
CA ILE A 139 -69.55 -16.47 -21.39
C ILE A 139 -69.09 -15.05 -21.82
N VAL A 140 -68.01 -14.95 -22.60
CA VAL A 140 -67.48 -13.65 -23.04
C VAL A 140 -68.44 -12.95 -24.01
N MET A 141 -69.02 -13.69 -24.96
CA MET A 141 -70.00 -13.15 -25.90
C MET A 141 -71.26 -12.66 -25.19
N GLY A 142 -71.74 -13.41 -24.19
CA GLY A 142 -72.86 -13.01 -23.34
C GLY A 142 -72.55 -11.71 -22.58
N LEU A 143 -71.38 -11.64 -21.94
CA LEU A 143 -70.95 -10.44 -21.22
C LEU A 143 -70.84 -9.22 -22.13
N ALA A 144 -70.31 -9.38 -23.34
CA ALA A 144 -70.19 -8.29 -24.30
C ALA A 144 -71.57 -7.77 -24.75
N ASN A 145 -72.53 -8.67 -24.99
CA ASN A 145 -73.89 -8.31 -25.32
C ASN A 145 -74.58 -7.57 -24.15
N ASP A 146 -74.41 -8.06 -22.92
CA ASP A 146 -74.93 -7.40 -21.71
C ASP A 146 -74.37 -5.97 -21.54
N MET A 147 -73.11 -5.76 -21.94
CA MET A 147 -72.43 -4.47 -21.93
C MET A 147 -72.69 -3.62 -23.19
N GLN A 148 -73.50 -4.10 -24.14
CA GLN A 148 -73.77 -3.45 -25.43
C GLN A 148 -72.50 -3.17 -26.25
N VAL A 149 -71.51 -4.05 -26.14
CA VAL A 149 -70.27 -4.01 -26.91
C VAL A 149 -70.40 -4.93 -28.13
N ASN A 150 -70.26 -4.35 -29.31
CA ASN A 150 -70.39 -5.09 -30.57
C ASN A 150 -69.08 -5.81 -30.93
N ILE A 151 -68.97 -7.08 -30.56
CA ILE A 151 -67.89 -7.98 -30.95
C ILE A 151 -68.46 -9.27 -31.54
N ASN A 152 -67.69 -9.88 -32.43
CA ASN A 152 -67.95 -11.19 -33.01
C ASN A 152 -66.93 -12.21 -32.51
N GLU A 153 -67.23 -13.50 -32.64
CA GLU A 153 -66.32 -14.58 -32.25
C GLU A 153 -64.96 -14.50 -32.98
N TYR A 154 -64.94 -14.01 -34.23
CA TYR A 154 -63.71 -13.82 -35.01
C TYR A 154 -62.81 -12.69 -34.50
N ASP A 155 -63.34 -11.79 -33.68
CA ASP A 155 -62.56 -10.73 -33.03
C ASP A 155 -61.79 -11.27 -31.82
N ILE A 156 -62.11 -12.48 -31.35
CA ILE A 156 -61.49 -13.15 -30.21
C ILE A 156 -60.51 -14.20 -30.72
N SER A 157 -59.21 -13.98 -30.49
CA SER A 157 -58.17 -14.92 -30.91
C SER A 157 -58.13 -16.19 -30.04
N VAL A 158 -58.15 -16.03 -28.71
CA VAL A 158 -58.12 -17.10 -27.72
C VAL A 158 -58.87 -16.62 -26.48
N CYS A 159 -59.67 -17.48 -25.87
CA CYS A 159 -60.31 -17.20 -24.59
C CYS A 159 -60.17 -18.41 -23.65
N HIS A 160 -59.65 -18.20 -22.44
CA HIS A 160 -59.43 -19.29 -21.49
C HIS A 160 -59.29 -18.80 -20.05
N ARG A 161 -59.52 -19.71 -19.09
CA ARG A 161 -59.15 -19.48 -17.68
C ARG A 161 -57.64 -19.56 -17.50
N THR A 162 -57.10 -18.69 -16.67
CA THR A 162 -55.66 -18.57 -16.39
C THR A 162 -55.37 -18.51 -14.89
N GLY A 163 -54.22 -19.09 -14.51
CA GLY A 163 -53.79 -19.21 -13.13
C GLY A 163 -54.14 -20.54 -12.48
N LYS A 164 -53.60 -20.76 -11.28
CA LYS A 164 -53.91 -21.93 -10.45
C LYS A 164 -55.26 -21.73 -9.76
N SER A 165 -56.08 -22.78 -9.69
CA SER A 165 -57.28 -22.76 -8.87
C SER A 165 -56.87 -22.50 -7.41
N LYS A 166 -57.53 -21.52 -6.78
CA LYS A 166 -57.34 -21.20 -5.36
C LYS A 166 -58.67 -21.42 -4.66
N ASP A 167 -58.63 -22.05 -3.48
CA ASP A 167 -59.83 -22.34 -2.71
C ASP A 167 -60.70 -21.09 -2.53
N GLY A 168 -61.94 -21.17 -3.01
CA GLY A 168 -62.95 -20.12 -2.87
C GLY A 168 -62.84 -18.92 -3.82
N LYS A 169 -61.95 -18.92 -4.83
CA LYS A 169 -61.90 -17.84 -5.83
C LYS A 169 -61.87 -18.39 -7.26
N PRO A 170 -62.78 -17.94 -8.16
CA PRO A 170 -62.75 -18.36 -9.55
C PRO A 170 -61.48 -17.86 -10.25
N ARG A 171 -60.97 -18.64 -11.20
CA ARG A 171 -59.82 -18.22 -12.02
C ARG A 171 -60.18 -17.04 -12.92
N GLN A 172 -59.20 -16.20 -13.24
CA GLN A 172 -59.39 -15.10 -14.20
C GLN A 172 -59.61 -15.66 -15.61
N LEU A 173 -60.40 -14.97 -16.43
CA LEU A 173 -60.47 -15.19 -17.87
C LEU A 173 -59.53 -14.22 -18.58
N ILE A 174 -58.82 -14.69 -19.60
CA ILE A 174 -58.08 -13.89 -20.59
C ILE A 174 -58.63 -14.22 -21.97
#